data_AF-A0A7V9RVA1-F1
#
_entry.id   AF-A0A7V9RVA1-F1
#
_cell.length_a   1.000
_cell.length_b   1.000
_cell.length_c   1.000
_cell.angle_alpha   90.00
_cell.angle_beta   90.00
_cell.angle_gamma   90.00
#
_symmetry.space_group_name_H-M   'P 1'
#
loop_
_entity.id
_entity.type
_entity.pdbx_description
1 polymer ?
#
loop_
_entity_poly.entity_id
_entity_poly.type
_entity_poly.pdbx_seq_one_letter_code
_entity_poly.pdbx_strand_id
1 'polypeptide(L)'
;MKKIKNAEDLKEVIDELEKKKDLDEAAMKYQFQETYESYKPANILKNTLTEVSASPKFRHNLLNVALGLGAGYLSRRLMVGRQAGLLKRVLGTAVQFGITTLIAKKGSDNDPASTKKGGLLKRIFSRPQP
;
A
#
# COMPACT_ATOMS: atom_id res chain seq x y z
N MET A 1 -29.09 21.62 48.89
CA MET A 1 -29.87 22.67 48.22
C MET A 1 -30.17 23.76 49.25
N LYS A 2 -29.64 24.97 49.07
CA LYS A 2 -30.01 26.13 49.91
C LYS A 2 -31.51 26.42 49.72
N LYS A 3 -32.24 26.63 50.81
CA LYS A 3 -33.65 27.08 50.77
C LYS A 3 -33.64 28.59 50.51
N ILE A 4 -34.17 29.01 49.36
CA ILE A 4 -34.28 30.43 49.00
C ILE A 4 -35.31 31.07 49.94
N LYS A 5 -34.90 32.07 50.73
CA LYS A 5 -35.79 32.76 51.68
C LYS A 5 -35.85 34.27 51.43
N ASN A 6 -34.84 34.87 50.81
CA ASN A 6 -34.82 36.28 50.45
C ASN A 6 -34.29 36.51 49.00
N ALA A 7 -34.28 37.77 48.55
CA ALA A 7 -33.81 38.15 47.21
C ALA A 7 -32.28 38.05 47.04
N GLU A 8 -31.49 38.11 48.13
CA GLU A 8 -30.04 37.93 48.11
C GLU A 8 -29.65 36.46 47.93
N ASP A 9 -30.33 35.54 48.62
CA ASP A 9 -30.19 34.09 48.48
C ASP A 9 -30.49 33.67 47.03
N LEU A 10 -31.47 34.32 46.38
CA LEU A 10 -31.81 34.04 45.00
C LEU A 10 -30.68 34.45 44.05
N LYS A 11 -30.06 35.61 44.26
CA LYS A 11 -28.90 36.07 43.46
C LYS A 11 -27.69 35.17 43.65
N GLU A 12 -27.39 34.78 44.89
CA GLU A 12 -26.26 33.91 45.19
C GLU A 12 -26.42 32.53 44.53
N VAL A 13 -27.65 31.98 44.53
CA VAL A 13 -27.97 30.72 43.85
C VAL A 13 -27.89 30.87 42.33
N ILE A 14 -28.30 32.02 41.76
CA ILE A 14 -28.17 32.29 40.32
C ILE A 14 -26.69 32.33 39.92
N ASP A 15 -25.84 33.04 40.69
CA ASP A 15 -24.40 33.12 40.43
C ASP A 15 -23.71 31.74 40.54
N GLU A 16 -24.09 30.92 41.52
CA GLU A 16 -23.60 29.54 41.62
C GLU A 16 -24.05 28.69 40.42
N LEU A 17 -25.31 28.82 40.00
CA LEU A 17 -25.86 28.07 38.87
C LEU A 17 -25.24 28.48 37.54
N GLU A 18 -24.95 29.77 37.32
CA GLU A 18 -24.23 30.25 36.13
C GLU A 18 -22.81 29.69 36.07
N LYS A 19 -22.05 29.76 37.18
CA LYS A 19 -20.72 29.16 37.25
C LYS A 19 -20.74 27.66 36.95
N LYS A 20 -21.74 26.96 37.49
CA LYS A 20 -21.90 25.53 37.25
C LYS A 20 -22.25 25.23 35.79
N LYS A 21 -23.16 26.00 35.21
CA LYS A 21 -23.54 25.89 33.80
C LYS A 21 -22.33 26.10 32.88
N ASP A 22 -21.51 27.11 33.14
CA ASP A 22 -20.32 27.40 32.32
C ASP A 22 -19.29 26.27 32.39
N LEU A 23 -19.07 25.70 33.58
CA LEU A 23 -18.21 24.52 33.77
C LEU A 23 -18.77 23.30 33.02
N ASP A 24 -20.06 23.04 33.15
CA ASP A 24 -20.73 21.92 32.48
C ASP A 24 -20.68 22.09 30.95
N GLU A 25 -20.85 23.31 30.43
CA GLU A 25 -20.75 23.61 28.99
C GLU A 25 -19.32 23.38 28.46
N ALA A 26 -18.31 23.81 29.21
CA ALA A 26 -16.91 23.59 28.85
C ALA A 26 -16.56 22.09 28.85
N ALA A 27 -16.99 21.36 29.88
CA ALA A 27 -16.79 19.91 29.97
C ALA A 27 -17.48 19.16 28.82
N MET A 28 -18.70 19.56 28.46
CA MET A 28 -19.45 18.94 27.38
C MET A 28 -18.80 19.20 26.01
N LYS A 29 -18.30 20.43 25.76
CA LYS A 29 -17.53 20.74 24.54
C LYS A 29 -16.25 19.91 24.44
N TYR A 30 -15.52 19.76 25.55
CA TYR A 30 -14.31 18.95 25.61
C TYR A 30 -14.60 17.49 25.31
N GLN A 31 -15.60 16.89 25.98
CA GLN A 31 -16.00 15.50 25.73
C GLN A 31 -16.47 15.31 24.29
N PHE A 32 -17.20 16.28 23.72
CA PHE A 32 -17.64 16.21 22.33
C PHE A 32 -16.46 16.23 21.36
N GLN A 33 -15.46 17.11 21.59
CA GLN A 33 -14.25 17.14 20.78
C GLN A 33 -13.44 15.84 20.91
N GLU A 34 -13.21 15.35 22.12
CA GLU A 34 -12.48 14.10 22.35
C GLU A 34 -13.18 12.92 21.67
N THR A 35 -14.50 12.83 21.84
CA THR A 35 -15.34 11.82 21.19
C THR A 35 -15.24 11.94 19.67
N TYR A 36 -15.42 13.14 19.12
CA TYR A 36 -15.30 13.40 17.69
C TYR A 36 -13.92 13.03 17.14
N GLU A 37 -12.86 13.33 17.87
CA GLU A 37 -11.49 12.97 17.52
C GLU A 37 -11.24 11.46 17.61
N SER A 38 -11.86 10.76 18.57
CA SER A 38 -11.82 9.31 18.69
C SER A 38 -12.53 8.62 17.52
N TYR A 39 -13.67 9.16 17.04
CA TYR A 39 -14.41 8.62 15.89
C TYR A 39 -13.76 8.93 14.53
N LYS A 40 -12.70 9.76 14.47
CA LYS A 40 -11.94 9.94 13.23
C LYS A 40 -11.34 8.59 12.81
N PRO A 41 -11.54 8.13 11.56
CA PRO A 41 -11.03 6.84 11.10
C PRO A 41 -9.52 6.66 11.33
N ALA A 42 -8.76 7.75 11.25
CA ALA A 42 -7.32 7.74 11.54
C ALA A 42 -6.99 7.39 13.00
N ASN A 43 -7.76 7.88 13.98
CA ASN A 43 -7.56 7.57 15.39
C ASN A 43 -8.06 6.17 15.75
N ILE A 44 -9.17 5.73 15.15
CA ILE A 44 -9.64 4.33 15.28
C ILE A 44 -8.58 3.37 14.76
N LEU A 45 -8.02 3.65 13.57
CA LEU A 45 -6.98 2.83 12.96
C LEU A 45 -5.72 2.83 13.82
N LYS A 46 -5.31 3.99 14.35
CA LYS A 46 -4.15 4.10 15.25
C LYS A 46 -4.36 3.28 16.53
N ASN A 47 -5.49 3.45 17.20
CA ASN A 47 -5.81 2.76 18.46
C ASN A 47 -5.91 1.24 18.25
N THR A 48 -6.61 0.82 17.20
CA THR A 48 -6.69 -0.61 16.83
C THR A 48 -5.33 -1.17 16.47
N LEU A 49 -4.49 -0.48 15.68
CA LEU A 49 -3.13 -0.97 15.39
C LEU A 49 -2.27 -1.06 16.65
N THR A 50 -2.32 -0.10 17.57
CA THR A 50 -1.56 -0.17 18.83
C THR A 50 -2.03 -1.32 19.71
N GLU A 51 -3.34 -1.50 19.87
CA GLU A 51 -3.92 -2.54 20.71
C GLU A 51 -3.72 -3.94 20.11
N VAL A 52 -3.85 -4.04 18.78
CA VAL A 52 -3.64 -5.28 18.02
C VAL A 52 -2.14 -5.64 17.95
N SER A 53 -1.24 -4.66 17.92
CA SER A 53 0.21 -4.91 17.91
C SER A 53 0.76 -5.46 19.24
N ALA A 54 -0.03 -5.41 20.34
CA ALA A 54 0.36 -5.98 21.62
C ALA A 54 0.33 -7.52 21.62
N SER A 55 -0.46 -8.15 20.72
CA SER A 55 -0.55 -9.60 20.60
C SER A 55 0.49 -10.19 19.63
N PRO A 56 1.29 -11.20 20.03
CA PRO A 56 2.28 -11.83 19.15
C PRO A 56 1.69 -12.43 17.88
N LYS A 57 0.47 -13.00 17.94
CA LYS A 57 -0.23 -13.58 16.79
C LYS A 57 -0.58 -12.53 15.73
N PHE A 58 -0.94 -11.32 16.16
CA PHE A 58 -1.37 -10.28 15.25
C PHE A 58 -0.21 -9.59 14.54
N ARG A 59 0.98 -9.51 15.16
CA ARG A 59 2.20 -9.06 14.47
C ARG A 59 2.52 -9.95 13.27
N HIS A 60 2.40 -11.26 13.43
CA HIS A 60 2.61 -12.21 12.34
C HIS A 60 1.59 -12.00 11.20
N ASN A 61 0.32 -11.80 11.53
CA ASN A 61 -0.71 -11.50 10.52
C ASN A 61 -0.48 -10.16 9.80
N LEU A 62 -0.10 -9.10 10.52
CA LEU A 62 0.26 -7.80 9.94
C LEU A 62 1.45 -7.89 9.00
N LEU A 63 2.49 -8.64 9.40
CA LEU A 63 3.64 -8.91 8.53
C LEU A 63 3.23 -9.68 7.29
N ASN A 64 2.39 -10.71 7.41
CA ASN A 64 1.88 -11.47 6.26
C ASN A 64 1.04 -10.61 5.32
N VAL A 65 0.21 -9.70 5.86
CA VAL A 65 -0.57 -8.74 5.07
C VAL A 65 0.35 -7.74 4.39
N ALA A 66 1.32 -7.16 5.10
CA ALA A 66 2.30 -6.23 4.52
C ALA A 66 3.13 -6.89 3.42
N LEU A 67 3.57 -8.13 3.65
CA LEU A 67 4.27 -8.95 2.66
C LEU A 67 3.36 -9.27 1.48
N GLY A 68 2.10 -9.64 1.71
CA GLY A 68 1.13 -9.93 0.64
C GLY A 68 0.82 -8.71 -0.22
N LEU A 69 0.64 -7.53 0.40
CA LEU A 69 0.42 -6.27 -0.29
C LEU A 69 1.67 -5.79 -1.01
N GLY A 70 2.83 -5.87 -0.36
CA GLY A 70 4.12 -5.51 -0.94
C GLY A 70 4.50 -6.42 -2.12
N ALA A 71 4.39 -7.73 -1.93
CA ALA A 71 4.61 -8.72 -2.98
C ALA A 71 3.58 -8.61 -4.10
N GLY A 72 2.30 -8.37 -3.79
CA GLY A 72 1.25 -8.14 -4.78
C GLY A 72 1.46 -6.86 -5.59
N TYR A 73 1.87 -5.78 -4.94
CA TYR A 73 2.21 -4.52 -5.61
C TYR A 73 3.45 -4.67 -6.50
N LEU A 74 4.50 -5.29 -5.99
CA LEU A 74 5.72 -5.57 -6.76
C LEU A 74 5.40 -6.51 -7.93
N SER A 75 4.67 -7.60 -7.69
CA SER A 75 4.21 -8.54 -8.71
C SER A 75 3.41 -7.83 -9.81
N ARG A 76 2.44 -6.98 -9.45
CA ARG A 76 1.66 -6.21 -10.42
C ARG A 76 2.55 -5.26 -11.23
N ARG A 77 3.54 -4.63 -10.60
CA ARG A 77 4.50 -3.74 -11.27
C ARG A 77 5.42 -4.50 -12.24
N LEU A 78 5.79 -5.72 -11.90
CA LEU A 78 6.65 -6.60 -12.71
C LEU A 78 5.89 -7.43 -13.76
N MET A 79 4.58 -7.68 -13.62
CA MET A 79 3.77 -8.43 -14.59
C MET A 79 2.95 -7.56 -15.53
N VAL A 80 2.41 -6.42 -15.04
CA VAL A 80 1.45 -5.58 -15.77
C VAL A 80 2.04 -4.22 -16.18
N GLY A 81 3.10 -3.76 -15.52
CA GLY A 81 3.74 -2.48 -15.81
C GLY A 81 4.72 -2.50 -17.00
N ARG A 82 5.19 -1.31 -17.42
CA ARG A 82 6.23 -1.13 -18.47
C ARG A 82 7.51 -1.94 -18.21
N GLN A 83 7.78 -2.30 -16.96
CA GLN A 83 8.92 -3.13 -16.56
C GLN A 83 8.70 -4.64 -16.77
N ALA A 84 7.46 -5.09 -16.95
CA ALA A 84 7.16 -6.47 -17.33
C ALA A 84 7.74 -6.84 -18.69
N GLY A 85 7.73 -5.89 -19.63
CA GLY A 85 8.38 -6.06 -20.94
C GLY A 85 9.90 -6.22 -20.83
N LEU A 86 10.54 -5.56 -19.86
CA LEU A 86 11.98 -5.66 -19.63
C LEU A 86 12.34 -7.02 -18.99
N LEU A 87 11.61 -7.43 -17.95
CA LEU A 87 11.81 -8.73 -17.31
C LEU A 87 11.60 -9.90 -18.27
N LYS A 88 10.51 -9.87 -19.05
CA LYS A 88 10.26 -10.90 -20.08
C LYS A 88 11.37 -10.98 -21.12
N ARG A 89 11.96 -9.84 -21.51
CA ARG A 89 13.09 -9.80 -22.44
C ARG A 89 14.35 -10.40 -21.82
N VAL A 90 14.71 -9.99 -20.59
CA VAL A 90 15.90 -10.52 -19.91
C VAL A 90 15.79 -12.03 -19.68
N LEU A 91 14.64 -12.50 -19.17
CA LEU A 91 14.39 -13.92 -18.96
C LEU A 91 14.38 -14.68 -20.29
N GLY A 92 13.73 -14.13 -21.33
CA GLY A 92 13.74 -14.73 -22.67
C GLY A 92 15.14 -14.84 -23.26
N THR A 93 15.97 -13.80 -23.13
CA THR A 93 17.37 -13.80 -23.59
C THR A 93 18.22 -14.79 -22.79
N ALA A 94 18.05 -14.89 -21.48
CA ALA A 94 18.78 -15.85 -20.65
C ALA A 94 18.43 -17.30 -21.03
N VAL A 95 17.15 -17.61 -21.25
CA VAL A 95 16.70 -18.93 -21.71
C VAL A 95 17.27 -19.24 -23.09
N GLN A 96 17.21 -18.28 -24.03
CA GLN A 96 17.81 -18.44 -25.36
C GLN A 96 19.31 -18.71 -25.26
N PHE A 97 20.06 -17.93 -24.47
CA PHE A 97 21.48 -18.15 -24.26
C PHE A 97 21.78 -19.51 -23.64
N GLY A 98 21.02 -19.95 -22.65
CA GLY A 98 21.16 -21.26 -22.02
C GLY A 98 20.94 -22.40 -23.02
N ILE A 99 19.84 -22.36 -23.78
CA ILE A 99 19.54 -23.37 -24.81
C ILE A 99 20.59 -23.36 -25.92
N THR A 100 20.99 -22.18 -26.41
CA THR A 100 22.04 -22.05 -27.43
C THR A 100 23.38 -22.59 -26.93
N THR A 101 23.73 -22.36 -25.66
CA THR A 101 24.97 -22.88 -25.07
C THR A 101 24.94 -24.40 -24.92
N LEU A 102 23.80 -24.97 -24.52
CA LEU A 102 23.63 -26.42 -24.41
C LEU A 102 23.63 -27.12 -25.78
N ILE A 103 22.99 -26.51 -26.78
CA ILE A 103 23.01 -27.03 -28.16
C ILE A 103 24.40 -26.87 -28.77
N ALA A 104 25.07 -25.72 -28.62
CA ALA A 104 26.44 -25.52 -29.10
C ALA A 104 27.45 -26.48 -28.44
N LYS A 105 27.24 -26.84 -27.17
CA LYS A 105 28.06 -27.82 -26.46
C LYS A 105 27.81 -29.26 -26.91
N LYS A 106 26.65 -29.56 -27.50
CA LYS A 106 26.25 -30.91 -27.94
C LYS A 106 26.27 -31.11 -29.46
N GLY A 107 26.28 -30.03 -30.23
CA GLY A 107 26.14 -29.99 -31.69
C GLY A 107 27.45 -29.78 -32.45
N SER A 108 28.57 -30.35 -31.97
CA SER A 108 29.75 -30.53 -32.83
C SER A 108 29.59 -31.71 -33.80
N ASP A 109 28.38 -32.25 -33.92
CA ASP A 109 28.01 -33.28 -34.88
C ASP A 109 26.54 -33.08 -35.30
N ASN A 110 26.33 -32.58 -36.52
CA ASN A 110 25.08 -32.50 -37.29
C ASN A 110 24.14 -31.27 -37.07
N ASP A 111 24.27 -30.28 -37.97
CA ASP A 111 23.32 -29.18 -38.29
C ASP A 111 22.02 -29.70 -38.97
N PRO A 112 20.87 -28.95 -39.08
CA PRO A 112 20.74 -27.49 -39.08
C PRO A 112 19.48 -26.90 -38.38
N ALA A 113 19.64 -25.79 -37.65
CA ALA A 113 18.53 -24.87 -37.33
C ALA A 113 18.94 -23.41 -37.53
N SER A 114 19.17 -23.08 -38.81
CA SER A 114 18.97 -21.78 -39.44
C SER A 114 18.90 -20.55 -38.54
N THR A 115 20.01 -19.82 -38.47
CA THR A 115 20.19 -18.56 -39.20
C THR A 115 19.05 -18.22 -40.17
N LYS A 116 17.89 -17.76 -39.68
CA LYS A 116 16.89 -17.01 -40.47
C LYS A 116 17.02 -15.49 -40.21
N LYS A 117 18.26 -14.99 -40.12
CA LYS A 117 18.55 -13.55 -40.20
C LYS A 117 19.06 -13.11 -41.59
N GLY A 118 19.32 -14.06 -42.50
CA GLY A 118 19.85 -13.75 -43.85
C GLY A 118 18.81 -13.46 -44.94
N GLY A 119 17.53 -13.77 -44.75
CA GLY A 119 16.51 -13.61 -45.80
C GLY A 119 16.07 -12.16 -46.07
N LEU A 120 16.05 -11.31 -45.02
CA LEU A 120 15.66 -9.90 -45.14
C LEU A 120 16.80 -9.05 -45.72
N LEU A 121 18.03 -9.32 -45.30
CA LEU A 121 19.22 -8.60 -45.79
C LEU A 121 19.48 -8.91 -47.28
N LYS A 122 19.27 -10.16 -47.71
CA LYS A 122 19.41 -10.55 -49.13
C LYS A 122 18.33 -9.90 -50.02
N ARG A 123 17.14 -9.58 -49.49
CA ARG A 123 16.08 -8.90 -50.27
C ARG A 123 16.28 -7.39 -50.37
N ILE A 124 17.03 -6.78 -49.46
CA ILE A 124 17.39 -5.36 -49.51
C ILE A 124 18.60 -5.13 -50.43
N PHE A 125 19.56 -6.05 -50.46
CA PHE A 125 20.75 -5.93 -51.30
C PHE A 125 20.61 -6.44 -52.74
N SER A 126 19.59 -7.24 -53.06
CA SER A 126 19.35 -7.74 -54.43
C SER A 126 18.42 -6.86 -55.27
N ARG A 127 18.41 -5.54 -55.04
CA ARG A 127 17.69 -4.62 -55.93
C ARG A 127 18.43 -4.57 -57.28
N PRO A 128 17.81 -4.87 -58.42
CA PRO A 128 18.47 -4.70 -59.71
C PRO A 128 18.70 -3.20 -59.92
N GLN A 129 19.96 -2.81 -60.12
CA GLN A 129 20.30 -1.53 -60.75
C GLN A 129 20.18 -1.72 -62.28
N PRO A 130 19.88 -0.64 -63.03
CA PRO A 130 18.97 -0.61 -64.18
C PRO A 130 19.33 -1.51 -65.35
#